data_AF-A0A831TY80-F1
#
_entry.id   AF-A0A831TY80-F1
#
_cell.length_a   1.000
_cell.length_b   1.000
_cell.length_c   1.000
_cell.angle_alpha   90.00
_cell.angle_beta   90.00
_cell.angle_gamma   90.00
#
_symmetry.space_group_name_H-M   'P 1'
#
loop_
_entity.id
_entity.type
_entity.pdbx_description
1 polymer ?
#
loop_
_entity_poly.entity_id
_entity_poly.type
_entity_poly.pdbx_seq_one_letter_code
_entity_poly.pdbx_strand_id
1 'polypeptide(L)'
;SQGAETVSYAYDSAGRLATVTRPNGVVTYYSYDLLSRISRIEHRYGNTLLEYEAYTRDAGGRITARERNGVLSSFNYNDLDELIGHTIPGQTASFTYDATGNRISETVDSVVTNYTYGAGDRLAAAGDLQVVHDANGSIVRYGSAILTWDVRGRLTRIEDGGNVTTFAYDVFNRRVAKTHNGVTRRYVYLGHDLAVEADANGNVLATYFYEPGIDLPVSRTDANGTIYYLHDLAGSITALTRPDGSLIGRYHYTPWGEVAADPGMPAQPLLWTARELDETGLYYLRARYYLPRIGRFLSEDPAGLAAGLNLYVFAHNRPVGARDPFGLDALQDATNLFAGWGDTISFGFTAWVRGQMGVDDAVDRWSPWYRGGQVVGTGHGLLMGGAHLGRNAVAQMGRQGGPIQGLRRLFWDGRTWGSVRRTWSRAMGGLRNKGQHLHHVFFPQGAKWVPPGLRNAGFNYLPISARFNTWMNGSTFSRRVIQYGFGIVVGGLELSPIFGFFELFDDTGGSCDVSSSLDDARS
;
A
#
# COMPACT_ATOMS: atom_id res chain seq x y z
N SER A 1 16.26 31.89 -1.48
CA SER A 1 16.31 30.74 -0.56
C SER A 1 14.98 30.65 0.16
N GLN A 2 14.22 29.57 -0.01
CA GLN A 2 13.18 29.24 0.97
C GLN A 2 13.90 29.08 2.32
N GLY A 3 13.42 29.72 3.39
CA GLY A 3 14.04 29.58 4.71
C GLY A 3 14.18 28.10 5.08
N ALA A 4 15.17 27.76 5.92
CA ALA A 4 15.35 26.37 6.32
C ALA A 4 14.18 25.92 7.20
N GLU A 5 13.18 25.26 6.60
CA GLU A 5 12.15 24.53 7.33
C GLU A 5 12.78 23.24 7.89
N THR A 6 12.62 23.03 9.20
CA THR A 6 13.15 21.84 9.88
C THR A 6 12.00 21.11 10.55
N VAL A 7 11.86 19.82 10.24
CA VAL A 7 10.97 18.90 10.96
C VAL A 7 11.82 17.99 11.82
N SER A 8 11.47 17.86 13.10
CA SER A 8 12.19 17.02 14.04
C SER A 8 11.36 15.81 14.45
N TYR A 9 12.00 14.66 14.47
CA TYR A 9 11.41 13.37 14.81
C TYR A 9 11.98 12.88 16.14
N ALA A 10 11.12 12.39 17.02
CA ALA A 10 11.55 11.67 18.21
C ALA A 10 10.88 10.30 18.25
N TYR A 11 11.59 9.31 18.80
CA TYR A 11 11.15 7.93 18.88
C TYR A 11 11.07 7.48 20.34
N ASP A 12 10.15 6.57 20.64
CA ASP A 12 10.05 5.95 21.96
C ASP A 12 11.14 4.88 22.16
N SER A 13 11.18 4.28 23.36
CA SER A 13 12.16 3.23 23.69
C SER A 13 12.00 1.94 22.87
N ALA A 14 10.86 1.76 22.19
CA ALA A 14 10.61 0.65 21.27
C ALA A 14 10.96 1.01 19.81
N GLY A 15 11.51 2.20 19.55
CA GLY A 15 11.88 2.67 18.22
C GLY A 15 10.70 3.11 17.36
N ARG A 16 9.52 3.32 17.94
CA ARG A 16 8.32 3.81 17.23
C ARG A 16 8.28 5.33 17.26
N LEU A 17 7.75 5.96 16.22
CA LEU A 17 7.66 7.41 16.12
C LEU A 17 6.82 7.97 17.28
N ALA A 18 7.41 8.72 18.20
CA ALA A 18 6.72 9.28 19.35
C ALA A 18 6.19 10.68 19.06
N THR A 19 7.01 11.53 18.40
CA THR A 19 6.61 12.90 18.06
C THR A 19 7.16 13.37 16.73
N VAL A 20 6.40 14.27 16.09
CA VAL A 20 6.84 15.06 14.93
C VAL A 20 6.66 16.54 15.27
N THR A 21 7.74 17.31 15.26
CA THR A 21 7.72 18.76 15.52
C THR A 21 7.88 19.51 14.20
N ARG A 22 6.86 20.30 13.84
CA ARG A 22 6.84 21.12 12.62
C ARG A 22 7.62 22.44 12.80
N PRO A 23 7.98 23.13 11.71
CA PRO A 23 8.72 24.39 11.77
C PRO A 23 8.03 25.50 12.57
N ASN A 24 6.70 25.51 12.64
CA ASN A 24 5.93 26.47 13.46
C ASN A 24 5.83 26.08 14.94
N GLY A 25 6.56 25.05 15.40
CA GLY A 25 6.55 24.59 16.79
C GLY A 25 5.34 23.74 17.18
N VAL A 26 4.42 23.45 16.25
CA VAL A 26 3.33 22.50 16.51
C VAL A 26 3.89 21.08 16.53
N VAL A 27 3.58 20.35 17.61
CA VAL A 27 4.04 18.98 17.84
C VAL A 27 2.87 18.01 17.67
N THR A 28 3.03 17.01 16.81
CA THR A 28 2.19 15.81 16.78
C THR A 28 2.75 14.78 17.76
N TYR A 29 1.92 14.25 18.64
CA TYR A 29 2.23 13.13 19.53
C TYR A 29 1.49 11.88 19.07
N TYR A 30 2.20 10.75 19.05
CA TYR A 30 1.64 9.45 18.72
C TYR A 30 1.64 8.55 19.96
N SER A 31 0.46 8.02 20.29
CA SER A 31 0.32 6.96 21.29
C SER A 31 -0.01 5.65 20.61
N TYR A 32 0.41 4.56 21.25
CA TYR A 32 0.29 3.22 20.70
C TYR A 32 -0.48 2.28 21.63
N ASP A 33 -1.21 1.33 21.05
CA ASP A 33 -1.77 0.22 21.78
C ASP A 33 -0.72 -0.87 22.10
N LEU A 34 -1.13 -1.91 22.80
CA LEU A 34 -0.29 -3.07 23.16
C LEU A 34 0.24 -3.85 21.94
N LEU A 35 -0.37 -3.65 20.76
CA LEU A 35 0.04 -4.26 19.50
C LEU A 35 0.88 -3.31 18.63
N SER A 36 1.38 -2.21 19.21
CA SER A 36 2.17 -1.17 18.56
C SER A 36 1.49 -0.47 17.40
N ARG A 37 0.16 -0.44 17.38
CA ARG A 37 -0.61 0.35 16.41
C ARG A 37 -0.91 1.71 17.00
N ILE A 38 -0.96 2.76 16.17
CA ILE A 38 -1.37 4.09 16.63
C ILE A 38 -2.79 4.00 17.18
N SER A 39 -2.93 4.34 18.47
CA SER A 39 -4.19 4.41 19.20
C SER A 39 -4.65 5.85 19.38
N ARG A 40 -3.73 6.82 19.33
CA ARG A 40 -4.06 8.25 19.46
C ARG A 40 -3.06 9.14 18.73
N ILE A 41 -3.56 10.20 18.12
CA ILE A 41 -2.78 11.29 17.53
C ILE A 41 -3.24 12.58 18.23
N GLU A 42 -2.30 13.36 18.75
CA GLU A 42 -2.58 14.68 19.33
C GLU A 42 -1.71 15.76 18.68
N HIS A 43 -2.29 16.89 18.34
CA HIS A 43 -1.57 18.06 17.87
C HIS A 43 -1.60 19.15 18.93
N ARG A 44 -0.43 19.64 19.35
CA ARG A 44 -0.29 20.66 20.39
C ARG A 44 0.64 21.77 19.98
N TYR A 45 0.35 22.99 20.42
CA TYR A 45 1.27 24.12 20.39
C TYR A 45 1.59 24.55 21.81
N GLY A 46 2.84 24.33 22.25
CA GLY A 46 3.18 24.35 23.67
C GLY A 46 2.28 23.39 24.47
N ASN A 47 1.59 23.91 25.49
CA ASN A 47 0.64 23.13 26.30
C ASN A 47 -0.80 23.14 25.74
N THR A 48 -1.06 23.92 24.70
CA THR A 48 -2.40 24.05 24.12
C THR A 48 -2.68 22.87 23.20
N LEU A 49 -3.74 22.10 23.51
CA LEU A 49 -4.26 21.07 22.63
C LEU A 49 -5.04 21.73 21.48
N LEU A 50 -4.56 21.53 20.25
CA LEU A 50 -5.21 22.04 19.04
C LEU A 50 -6.26 21.05 18.52
N GLU A 51 -5.88 19.77 18.50
CA GLU A 51 -6.73 18.67 18.04
C GLU A 51 -6.22 17.34 18.60
N TYR A 52 -7.13 16.37 18.77
CA TYR A 52 -6.74 14.96 18.87
C TYR A 52 -7.75 14.03 18.20
N GLU A 53 -7.25 12.85 17.85
CA GLU A 53 -8.05 11.69 17.48
C GLU A 53 -7.59 10.46 18.27
N ALA A 54 -8.53 9.69 18.80
CA ALA A 54 -8.30 8.39 19.43
C ALA A 54 -9.08 7.30 18.68
N TYR A 55 -8.46 6.12 18.53
CA TYR A 55 -8.98 5.03 17.71
C TYR A 55 -9.21 3.77 18.55
N THR A 56 -10.43 3.27 18.49
CA THR A 56 -10.79 1.95 19.03
C THR A 56 -10.83 0.95 17.89
N ARG A 57 -10.26 -0.23 18.12
CA ARG A 57 -10.18 -1.30 17.13
C ARG A 57 -10.80 -2.59 17.66
N ASP A 58 -11.36 -3.37 16.75
CA ASP A 58 -11.74 -4.74 17.04
C ASP A 58 -10.54 -5.71 17.02
N ALA A 59 -10.81 -7.01 17.21
CA ALA A 59 -9.81 -8.06 17.17
C ALA A 59 -9.16 -8.22 15.77
N GLY A 60 -9.89 -7.92 14.70
CA GLY A 60 -9.37 -7.88 13.32
C GLY A 60 -8.50 -6.66 13.03
N GLY A 61 -8.49 -5.68 13.93
CA GLY A 61 -7.72 -4.44 13.81
C GLY A 61 -8.41 -3.33 13.02
N ARG A 62 -9.69 -3.52 12.66
CA ARG A 62 -10.53 -2.50 12.02
C ARG A 62 -10.88 -1.41 13.02
N ILE A 63 -10.92 -0.16 12.58
CA ILE A 63 -11.31 0.96 13.44
C ILE A 63 -12.83 0.94 13.58
N THR A 64 -13.33 0.60 14.77
CA THR A 64 -14.77 0.53 15.06
C THR A 64 -15.28 1.79 15.75
N ALA A 65 -14.39 2.58 16.34
CA ALA A 65 -14.73 3.90 16.85
C ALA A 65 -13.57 4.88 16.69
N ARG A 66 -13.92 6.14 16.48
CA ARG A 66 -12.98 7.27 16.47
C ARG A 66 -13.55 8.37 17.35
N GLU A 67 -12.80 8.81 18.34
CA GLU A 67 -13.12 10.01 19.11
C GLU A 67 -12.24 11.16 18.64
N ARG A 68 -12.85 12.25 18.19
CA ARG A 68 -12.14 13.45 17.74
C ARG A 68 -12.61 14.65 18.53
N ASN A 69 -11.70 15.28 19.28
CA ASN A 69 -12.01 16.46 20.11
C ASN A 69 -13.23 16.26 21.05
N GLY A 70 -13.39 15.06 21.61
CA GLY A 70 -14.50 14.70 22.51
C GLY A 70 -15.77 14.21 21.79
N VAL A 71 -15.77 14.15 20.46
CA VAL A 71 -16.92 13.72 19.67
C VAL A 71 -16.68 12.31 19.13
N LEU A 72 -17.56 11.38 19.48
CA LEU A 72 -17.46 9.97 19.10
C LEU A 72 -18.10 9.70 17.74
N SER A 73 -17.39 8.95 16.90
CA SER A 73 -17.87 8.31 15.69
C SER A 73 -17.77 6.79 15.82
N SER A 74 -18.68 6.05 15.21
CA SER A 74 -18.68 4.58 15.19
C SER A 74 -18.75 4.05 13.76
N PHE A 75 -18.17 2.87 13.54
CA PHE A 75 -18.07 2.20 12.25
C PHE A 75 -18.32 0.70 12.41
N ASN A 76 -19.15 0.15 11.53
CA ASN A 76 -19.52 -1.26 11.52
C ASN A 76 -19.11 -1.90 10.19
N TYR A 77 -18.64 -3.15 10.25
CA TYR A 77 -18.13 -3.88 9.09
C TYR A 77 -18.80 -5.23 8.95
N ASN A 78 -18.87 -5.75 7.73
CA ASN A 78 -19.25 -7.14 7.48
C ASN A 78 -18.06 -8.10 7.64
N ASP A 79 -18.28 -9.38 7.32
CA ASP A 79 -17.25 -10.43 7.40
C ASP A 79 -16.18 -10.32 6.30
N LEU A 80 -16.39 -9.48 5.29
CA LEU A 80 -15.43 -9.15 4.22
C LEU A 80 -14.65 -7.85 4.52
N ASP A 81 -14.76 -7.33 5.75
CA ASP A 81 -14.14 -6.07 6.19
C ASP A 81 -14.66 -4.80 5.50
N GLU A 82 -15.80 -4.88 4.80
CA GLU A 82 -16.42 -3.74 4.13
C GLU A 82 -17.28 -2.94 5.11
N LEU A 83 -17.23 -1.60 5.01
CA LEU A 83 -17.97 -0.70 5.88
C LEU A 83 -19.48 -0.78 5.59
N ILE A 84 -20.27 -1.36 6.49
CA ILE A 84 -21.74 -1.49 6.36
C ILE A 84 -22.52 -0.41 7.10
N GLY A 85 -21.85 0.43 7.88
CA GLY A 85 -22.48 1.63 8.42
C GLY A 85 -21.58 2.46 9.30
N HIS A 86 -21.95 3.72 9.47
CA HIS A 86 -21.27 4.66 10.34
C HIS A 86 -22.26 5.60 11.03
N THR A 87 -21.85 6.08 12.20
CA THR A 87 -22.44 7.26 12.84
C THR A 87 -21.32 8.26 13.06
N ILE A 88 -21.41 9.41 12.41
CA ILE A 88 -20.47 10.53 12.54
C ILE A 88 -21.26 11.79 12.92
N PRO A 89 -20.61 12.90 13.33
CA PRO A 89 -21.33 14.11 13.67
C PRO A 89 -22.20 14.61 12.52
N GLY A 90 -23.52 14.69 12.76
CA GLY A 90 -24.49 15.18 11.78
C GLY A 90 -24.89 14.18 10.69
N GLN A 91 -24.44 12.93 10.73
CA GLN A 91 -24.82 11.93 9.72
C GLN A 91 -24.76 10.50 10.26
N THR A 92 -25.81 9.73 10.02
CA THR A 92 -25.80 8.26 10.15
C THR A 92 -26.04 7.62 8.80
N ALA A 93 -25.19 6.66 8.43
CA ALA A 93 -25.33 5.93 7.18
C ALA A 93 -25.23 4.41 7.35
N SER A 94 -25.90 3.67 6.46
CA SER A 94 -25.73 2.24 6.29
C SER A 94 -25.55 1.88 4.81
N PHE A 95 -24.82 0.80 4.56
CA PHE A 95 -24.42 0.36 3.22
C PHE A 95 -24.64 -1.14 3.08
N THR A 96 -25.04 -1.56 1.88
CA THR A 96 -25.03 -2.97 1.49
C THR A 96 -24.26 -3.15 0.20
N TYR A 97 -23.66 -4.32 0.04
CA TYR A 97 -22.79 -4.64 -1.09
C TYR A 97 -23.24 -5.93 -1.77
N ASP A 98 -22.93 -6.06 -3.06
CA ASP A 98 -23.01 -7.35 -3.75
C ASP A 98 -21.75 -8.21 -3.49
N ALA A 99 -21.71 -9.41 -4.08
CA ALA A 99 -20.61 -10.36 -3.89
C ALA A 99 -19.26 -9.89 -4.45
N THR A 100 -19.27 -8.86 -5.30
CA THR A 100 -18.10 -8.23 -5.91
C THR A 100 -17.73 -6.92 -5.23
N GLY A 101 -18.40 -6.54 -4.13
CA GLY A 101 -18.13 -5.31 -3.40
C GLY A 101 -18.69 -4.05 -4.07
N ASN A 102 -19.63 -4.16 -5.00
CA ASN A 102 -20.36 -2.97 -5.44
C ASN A 102 -21.39 -2.59 -4.38
N ARG A 103 -21.42 -1.32 -3.96
CA ARG A 103 -22.44 -0.82 -3.05
C ARG A 103 -23.80 -0.84 -3.73
N ILE A 104 -24.74 -1.68 -3.33
CA ILE A 104 -26.08 -1.78 -3.95
C ILE A 104 -27.12 -0.86 -3.30
N SER A 105 -26.92 -0.49 -2.04
CA SER A 105 -27.78 0.48 -1.35
C SER A 105 -26.96 1.30 -0.36
N GLU A 106 -27.37 2.55 -0.20
CA GLU A 106 -26.93 3.47 0.85
C GLU A 106 -28.16 4.08 1.50
N THR A 107 -28.20 4.12 2.82
CA THR A 107 -29.22 4.90 3.54
C THR A 107 -28.51 5.94 4.37
N VAL A 108 -28.68 7.23 4.05
CA VAL A 108 -28.16 8.35 4.84
C VAL A 108 -29.32 9.08 5.49
N ASP A 109 -29.34 9.15 6.82
CA ASP A 109 -30.38 9.85 7.59
C ASP A 109 -31.81 9.52 7.13
N SER A 110 -32.07 8.23 6.88
CA SER A 110 -33.33 7.64 6.37
C SER A 110 -33.63 7.86 4.88
N VAL A 111 -32.75 8.52 4.13
CA VAL A 111 -32.86 8.67 2.67
C VAL A 111 -32.10 7.53 2.00
N VAL A 112 -32.81 6.73 1.20
CA VAL A 112 -32.25 5.56 0.51
C VAL A 112 -31.84 5.93 -0.91
N THR A 113 -30.59 5.63 -1.25
CA THR A 113 -30.05 5.66 -2.62
C THR A 113 -29.74 4.24 -3.05
N ASN A 114 -30.39 3.77 -4.11
CA ASN A 114 -30.12 2.48 -4.72
C ASN A 114 -29.12 2.63 -5.86
N TYR A 115 -28.26 1.62 -6.00
CA TYR A 115 -27.22 1.59 -7.01
C TYR A 115 -27.44 0.40 -7.92
N THR A 116 -27.20 0.59 -9.21
CA THR A 116 -27.31 -0.48 -10.22
C THR A 116 -26.02 -0.55 -11.01
N TYR A 117 -25.64 -1.77 -11.39
CA TYR A 117 -24.37 -2.06 -12.04
C TYR A 117 -24.60 -2.89 -13.31
N GLY A 118 -23.79 -2.62 -14.32
CA GLY A 118 -23.71 -3.40 -15.55
C GLY A 118 -22.60 -4.44 -15.48
N ALA A 119 -22.21 -4.96 -16.64
CA ALA A 119 -21.07 -5.88 -16.75
C ALA A 119 -19.76 -5.21 -16.30
N GLY A 120 -18.89 -5.98 -15.64
CA GLY A 120 -17.59 -5.52 -15.17
C GLY A 120 -17.66 -4.49 -14.05
N ASP A 121 -18.66 -4.56 -13.17
CA ASP A 121 -18.81 -3.69 -11.99
C ASP A 121 -18.98 -2.19 -12.31
N ARG A 122 -19.35 -1.89 -13.57
CA ARG A 122 -19.59 -0.53 -14.07
C ARG A 122 -20.89 0.03 -13.51
N LEU A 123 -20.81 1.18 -12.83
CA LEU A 123 -21.99 1.84 -12.28
C LEU A 123 -22.94 2.27 -13.41
N ALA A 124 -24.19 1.83 -13.37
CA ALA A 124 -25.22 2.27 -14.32
C ALA A 124 -26.00 3.46 -13.76
N ALA A 125 -26.41 3.39 -12.49
CA ALA A 125 -27.09 4.49 -11.81
C ALA A 125 -26.85 4.47 -10.29
N ALA A 126 -26.88 5.67 -9.68
CA ALA A 126 -26.92 5.89 -8.23
C ALA A 126 -28.08 6.83 -7.91
N GLY A 127 -29.22 6.28 -7.50
CA GLY A 127 -30.49 7.01 -7.46
C GLY A 127 -30.83 7.59 -8.83
N ASP A 128 -31.07 8.90 -8.91
CA ASP A 128 -31.36 9.60 -10.17
C ASP A 128 -30.10 9.89 -11.01
N LEU A 129 -28.90 9.70 -10.45
CA LEU A 129 -27.66 9.91 -11.18
C LEU A 129 -27.43 8.77 -12.17
N GLN A 130 -27.60 9.06 -13.46
CA GLN A 130 -27.26 8.13 -14.53
C GLN A 130 -25.78 8.24 -14.91
N VAL A 131 -25.15 7.10 -15.16
CA VAL A 131 -23.71 7.00 -15.47
C VAL A 131 -23.50 6.22 -16.77
N VAL A 132 -22.62 6.71 -17.63
CA VAL A 132 -22.26 6.07 -18.91
C VAL A 132 -20.76 5.86 -18.96
N HIS A 133 -20.37 4.65 -19.35
CA HIS A 133 -18.98 4.23 -19.51
C HIS A 133 -18.64 4.07 -21.00
N ASP A 134 -17.38 4.25 -21.35
CA ASP A 134 -16.83 3.81 -22.63
C ASP A 134 -16.50 2.30 -22.62
N ALA A 135 -15.96 1.79 -23.73
CA ALA A 135 -15.56 0.39 -23.86
C ALA A 135 -14.46 -0.01 -22.86
N ASN A 136 -13.57 0.93 -22.52
CA ASN A 136 -12.45 0.73 -21.60
C ASN A 136 -12.86 0.85 -20.12
N GLY A 137 -14.14 1.13 -19.85
CA GLY A 137 -14.65 1.25 -18.48
C GLY A 137 -14.36 2.59 -17.83
N SER A 138 -14.02 3.62 -18.58
CA SER A 138 -13.95 4.99 -18.07
C SER A 138 -15.32 5.65 -18.16
N ILE A 139 -15.72 6.39 -17.12
CA ILE A 139 -16.95 7.16 -17.12
C ILE A 139 -16.82 8.31 -18.11
N VAL A 140 -17.68 8.36 -19.13
CA VAL A 140 -17.78 9.45 -20.12
C VAL A 140 -18.92 10.42 -19.81
N ARG A 141 -19.87 10.02 -18.96
CA ARG A 141 -20.93 10.91 -18.49
C ARG A 141 -21.44 10.49 -17.12
N TYR A 142 -21.65 11.45 -16.21
CA TYR A 142 -22.45 11.25 -15.00
C TYR A 142 -23.28 12.51 -14.72
N GLY A 143 -24.60 12.39 -14.63
CA GLY A 143 -25.47 13.57 -14.52
C GLY A 143 -25.27 14.53 -15.71
N SER A 144 -24.97 15.79 -15.43
CA SER A 144 -24.60 16.81 -16.43
C SER A 144 -23.13 16.78 -16.85
N ALA A 145 -22.28 16.06 -16.13
CA ALA A 145 -20.85 16.03 -16.39
C ALA A 145 -20.52 15.17 -17.62
N ILE A 146 -19.77 15.72 -18.56
CA ILE A 146 -19.26 15.03 -19.76
C ILE A 146 -17.74 14.96 -19.68
N LEU A 147 -17.18 13.76 -19.81
CA LEU A 147 -15.76 13.48 -19.60
C LEU A 147 -15.11 12.99 -20.90
N THR A 148 -13.87 13.41 -21.13
CA THR A 148 -13.06 12.98 -22.28
C THR A 148 -11.74 12.41 -21.80
N TRP A 149 -11.42 11.21 -22.30
CA TRP A 149 -10.22 10.47 -21.95
C TRP A 149 -9.29 10.38 -23.15
N ASP A 150 -7.98 10.35 -22.91
CA ASP A 150 -7.02 10.03 -23.97
C ASP A 150 -6.83 8.52 -24.15
N VAL A 151 -6.07 8.14 -25.17
CA VAL A 151 -5.77 6.74 -25.50
C VAL A 151 -4.98 6.00 -24.42
N ARG A 152 -4.43 6.71 -23.42
CA ARG A 152 -3.73 6.13 -22.26
C ARG A 152 -4.64 6.01 -21.04
N GLY A 153 -5.94 6.26 -21.19
CA GLY A 153 -6.90 6.19 -20.09
C GLY A 153 -6.80 7.35 -19.11
N ARG A 154 -6.29 8.52 -19.52
CA ARG A 154 -6.17 9.70 -18.64
C ARG A 154 -7.27 10.71 -18.94
N LEU A 155 -7.89 11.26 -17.90
CA LEU A 155 -8.94 12.26 -18.02
C LEU A 155 -8.35 13.56 -18.56
N THR A 156 -8.68 13.95 -19.79
CA THR A 156 -8.15 15.18 -20.40
C THR A 156 -9.10 16.36 -20.30
N ARG A 157 -10.40 16.09 -20.11
CA ARG A 157 -11.43 17.14 -20.07
C ARG A 157 -12.67 16.70 -19.32
N ILE A 158 -13.26 17.64 -18.58
CA ILE A 158 -14.59 17.51 -18.00
C ILE A 158 -15.37 18.81 -18.19
N GLU A 159 -16.60 18.69 -18.68
CA GLU A 159 -17.59 19.78 -18.71
C GLU A 159 -18.69 19.47 -17.70
N ASP A 160 -19.00 20.39 -16.80
CA ASP A 160 -20.12 20.21 -15.87
C ASP A 160 -20.75 21.56 -15.49
N GLY A 161 -22.07 21.65 -15.62
CA GLY A 161 -22.83 22.88 -15.29
C GLY A 161 -22.36 24.14 -16.02
N GLY A 162 -21.81 24.00 -17.24
CA GLY A 162 -21.22 25.10 -18.01
C GLY A 162 -19.75 25.41 -17.68
N ASN A 163 -19.19 24.78 -16.65
CA ASN A 163 -17.77 24.87 -16.35
C ASN A 163 -16.98 23.89 -17.24
N VAL A 164 -15.80 24.31 -17.70
CA VAL A 164 -14.91 23.47 -18.49
C VAL A 164 -13.56 23.37 -17.79
N THR A 165 -13.13 22.14 -17.51
CA THR A 165 -11.80 21.85 -16.97
C THR A 165 -11.03 20.94 -17.91
N THR A 166 -9.80 21.31 -18.26
CA THR A 166 -8.88 20.47 -19.05
C THR A 166 -7.63 20.14 -18.27
N PHE A 167 -7.05 18.96 -18.52
CA PHE A 167 -5.87 18.46 -17.85
C PHE A 167 -4.77 18.10 -18.86
N ALA A 168 -3.52 18.35 -18.48
CA ALA A 168 -2.35 17.94 -19.25
C ALA A 168 -1.42 17.09 -18.38
N TYR A 169 -0.76 16.11 -19.00
CA TYR A 169 0.04 15.10 -18.32
C TYR A 169 1.45 15.00 -18.90
N ASP A 170 2.42 14.65 -18.06
CA ASP A 170 3.76 14.32 -18.51
C ASP A 170 3.88 12.87 -19.01
N VAL A 171 5.10 12.49 -19.38
CA VAL A 171 5.44 11.14 -19.86
C VAL A 171 5.33 10.07 -18.77
N PHE A 172 5.31 10.46 -17.49
CA PHE A 172 5.15 9.58 -16.33
C PHE A 172 3.70 9.53 -15.84
N ASN A 173 2.75 10.01 -16.66
CA ASN A 173 1.32 10.08 -16.35
C ASN A 173 0.97 10.96 -15.13
N ARG A 174 1.82 11.92 -14.78
CA ARG A 174 1.50 12.91 -13.74
C ARG A 174 0.83 14.13 -14.36
N ARG A 175 -0.24 14.64 -13.74
CA ARG A 175 -0.95 15.86 -14.12
C ARG A 175 -0.05 17.09 -13.96
N VAL A 176 0.48 17.63 -15.05
CA VAL A 176 1.37 18.82 -15.01
C VAL A 176 0.65 20.14 -15.24
N ALA A 177 -0.60 20.11 -15.70
CA ALA A 177 -1.43 21.31 -15.80
C ALA A 177 -2.92 21.02 -15.67
N LYS A 178 -3.65 22.02 -15.17
CA LYS A 178 -5.11 22.08 -15.12
C LYS A 178 -5.55 23.47 -15.57
N THR A 179 -6.52 23.55 -16.46
CA THR A 179 -7.17 24.80 -16.86
C THR A 179 -8.64 24.72 -16.53
N HIS A 180 -9.10 25.52 -15.57
CA HIS A 180 -10.50 25.59 -15.17
C HIS A 180 -11.08 26.95 -15.60
N ASN A 181 -12.09 26.94 -16.47
CA ASN A 181 -12.72 28.16 -17.00
C ASN A 181 -11.71 29.22 -17.51
N GLY A 182 -10.68 28.76 -18.22
CA GLY A 182 -9.62 29.61 -18.77
C GLY A 182 -8.46 29.93 -17.81
N VAL A 183 -8.60 29.67 -16.51
CA VAL A 183 -7.53 29.87 -15.52
C VAL A 183 -6.63 28.64 -15.46
N THR A 184 -5.37 28.78 -15.88
CA THR A 184 -4.40 27.68 -15.92
C THR A 184 -3.50 27.67 -14.69
N ARG A 185 -3.40 26.50 -14.05
CA ARG A 185 -2.39 26.16 -13.05
C ARG A 185 -1.47 25.07 -13.61
N ARG A 186 -0.18 25.20 -13.35
CA ARG A 186 0.85 24.21 -13.63
C ARG A 186 1.38 23.61 -12.35
N TYR A 187 1.81 22.35 -12.43
CA TYR A 187 2.25 21.57 -11.29
C TYR A 187 3.66 21.06 -11.52
N VAL A 188 4.53 21.26 -10.53
CA VAL A 188 5.88 20.70 -10.48
C VAL A 188 5.96 19.73 -9.32
N TYR A 189 6.53 18.57 -9.56
CA TYR A 189 6.61 17.47 -8.60
C TYR A 189 8.04 17.25 -8.12
N LEU A 190 8.18 16.95 -6.82
CA LEU A 190 9.39 16.37 -6.25
C LEU A 190 9.07 14.90 -5.92
N GLY A 191 9.65 13.97 -6.69
CA GLY A 191 9.24 12.57 -6.64
C GLY A 191 7.76 12.41 -7.03
N HIS A 192 6.95 11.94 -6.07
CA HIS A 192 5.51 11.72 -6.24
C HIS A 192 4.64 12.88 -5.71
N ASP A 193 5.22 13.84 -5.00
CA ASP A 193 4.48 14.88 -4.28
C ASP A 193 4.52 16.23 -5.00
N LEU A 194 3.40 16.96 -4.90
CA LEU A 194 3.23 18.28 -5.51
C LEU A 194 4.13 19.30 -4.80
N ALA A 195 5.20 19.76 -5.44
CA ALA A 195 6.15 20.69 -4.85
C ALA A 195 5.82 22.16 -5.12
N VAL A 196 5.32 22.47 -6.33
CA VAL A 196 5.04 23.85 -6.75
C VAL A 196 3.78 23.91 -7.59
N GLU A 197 2.93 24.90 -7.30
CA GLU A 197 1.90 25.40 -8.22
C GLU A 197 2.41 26.68 -8.89
N ALA A 198 2.21 26.79 -10.20
CA ALA A 198 2.56 27.98 -10.98
C ALA A 198 1.42 28.40 -11.92
N ASP A 199 1.43 29.64 -12.38
CA ASP A 199 0.43 30.16 -13.32
C ASP A 199 0.71 29.78 -14.79
N ALA A 200 -0.08 30.35 -15.70
CA ALA A 200 0.06 30.19 -17.14
C ALA A 200 1.41 30.68 -17.71
N ASN A 201 2.13 31.55 -16.99
CA ASN A 201 3.41 32.14 -17.40
C ASN A 201 4.61 31.50 -16.66
N GLY A 202 4.36 30.58 -15.73
CA GLY A 202 5.40 29.95 -14.91
C GLY A 202 5.75 30.73 -13.64
N ASN A 203 4.97 31.76 -13.28
CA ASN A 203 5.14 32.43 -12.00
C ASN A 203 4.67 31.51 -10.88
N VAL A 204 5.48 31.35 -9.83
CA VAL A 204 5.16 30.51 -8.67
C VAL A 204 3.97 31.11 -7.92
N LEU A 205 2.93 30.30 -7.74
CA LEU A 205 1.72 30.62 -6.97
C LEU A 205 1.78 30.05 -5.56
N ALA A 206 2.30 28.83 -5.41
CA ALA A 206 2.47 28.19 -4.11
C ALA A 206 3.62 27.19 -4.12
N THR A 207 4.26 27.01 -2.97
CA THR A 207 5.28 25.99 -2.73
C THR A 207 4.91 25.13 -1.55
N TYR A 208 5.31 23.86 -1.58
CA TYR A 208 4.96 22.87 -0.58
C TYR A 208 6.22 22.24 0.01
N PHE A 209 6.17 21.95 1.31
CA PHE A 209 7.18 21.21 2.02
C PHE A 209 6.58 19.92 2.58
N TYR A 210 7.30 18.82 2.47
CA TYR A 210 6.84 17.47 2.85
C TYR A 210 7.84 16.81 3.80
N GLU A 211 7.32 15.89 4.60
CA GLU A 211 8.11 14.89 5.30
C GLU A 211 8.64 13.84 4.31
N PRO A 212 9.70 13.09 4.65
CA PRO A 212 10.07 11.91 3.87
C PRO A 212 8.90 10.91 3.80
N GLY A 213 8.59 10.45 2.59
CA GLY A 213 7.48 9.53 2.31
C GLY A 213 6.64 10.04 1.14
N ILE A 214 5.37 9.60 1.09
CA ILE A 214 4.38 10.04 0.10
C ILE A 214 3.15 10.61 0.81
N ASP A 215 2.59 11.69 0.27
CA ASP A 215 1.37 12.32 0.80
C ASP A 215 1.49 12.74 2.29
N LEU A 216 2.66 13.23 2.69
CA LEU A 216 2.93 13.76 4.04
C LEU A 216 3.26 15.27 3.99
N PRO A 217 2.32 16.14 3.59
CA PRO A 217 2.58 17.57 3.51
C PRO A 217 2.72 18.19 4.91
N VAL A 218 3.72 19.05 5.07
CA VAL A 218 4.02 19.78 6.31
C VAL A 218 3.47 21.20 6.23
N SER A 219 3.78 21.89 5.13
CA SER A 219 3.43 23.30 4.95
C SER A 219 3.14 23.62 3.49
N ARG A 220 2.39 24.71 3.30
CA ARG A 220 2.19 25.37 2.00
C ARG A 220 2.39 26.85 2.18
N THR A 221 3.18 27.47 1.30
CA THR A 221 3.41 28.91 1.24
C THR A 221 2.88 29.46 -0.07
N ASP A 222 2.00 30.45 0.00
CA ASP A 222 1.55 31.23 -1.16
C ASP A 222 1.64 32.74 -0.89
N ALA A 223 1.02 33.56 -1.74
CA ALA A 223 0.98 35.01 -1.58
C ALA A 223 0.33 35.50 -0.27
N ASN A 224 -0.50 34.66 0.37
CA ASN A 224 -1.16 34.96 1.65
C ASN A 224 -0.34 34.50 2.86
N GLY A 225 0.80 33.84 2.65
CA GLY A 225 1.70 33.35 3.69
C GLY A 225 1.76 31.83 3.80
N THR A 226 2.39 31.36 4.88
CA THR A 226 2.56 29.91 5.15
C THR A 226 1.45 29.39 6.04
N ILE A 227 0.86 28.26 5.64
CA ILE A 227 -0.01 27.42 6.48
C ILE A 227 0.65 26.08 6.74
N TYR A 228 0.34 25.46 7.87
CA TYR A 228 0.87 24.16 8.28
C TYR A 228 -0.26 23.14 8.45
N TYR A 229 -0.01 21.93 7.96
CA TYR A 229 -0.98 20.86 7.85
C TYR A 229 -0.97 19.93 9.08
N LEU A 230 -2.14 19.70 9.66
CA LEU A 230 -2.38 18.65 10.66
C LEU A 230 -3.22 17.54 10.02
N HIS A 231 -3.03 16.29 10.45
CA HIS A 231 -3.58 15.13 9.75
C HIS A 231 -4.05 14.02 10.68
N ASP A 232 -4.99 13.21 10.19
CA ASP A 232 -5.42 11.97 10.85
C ASP A 232 -4.49 10.79 10.55
N LEU A 233 -4.88 9.59 11.02
CA LEU A 233 -4.17 8.35 10.77
C LEU A 233 -4.06 7.98 9.27
N ALA A 234 -5.05 8.35 8.46
CA ALA A 234 -5.05 8.14 7.01
C ALA A 234 -4.28 9.25 6.28
N GLY A 235 -3.68 10.20 6.97
CA GLY A 235 -3.02 11.34 6.35
C GLY A 235 -3.98 12.37 5.76
N SER A 236 -5.29 12.26 6.01
CA SER A 236 -6.24 13.30 5.61
C SER A 236 -5.96 14.58 6.38
N ILE A 237 -6.00 15.73 5.72
CA ILE A 237 -5.76 17.01 6.37
C ILE A 237 -6.96 17.38 7.22
N THR A 238 -6.80 17.36 8.55
CA THR A 238 -7.90 17.58 9.50
C THR A 238 -7.94 19.00 10.04
N ALA A 239 -6.82 19.72 10.03
CA ALA A 239 -6.74 21.08 10.52
C ALA A 239 -5.55 21.85 9.92
N LEU A 240 -5.66 23.18 9.96
CA LEU A 240 -4.61 24.08 9.49
C LEU A 240 -4.15 25.00 10.63
N THR A 241 -2.86 25.29 10.68
CA THR A 241 -2.27 26.23 11.65
C THR A 241 -1.46 27.33 10.96
N ARG A 242 -1.36 28.48 11.62
CA ARG A 242 -0.55 29.63 11.19
C ARG A 242 0.92 29.46 11.60
N PRO A 243 1.82 30.34 11.12
CA PRO A 243 3.23 30.32 11.54
C PRO A 243 3.45 30.59 13.04
N ASP A 244 2.49 31.22 13.72
CA ASP A 244 2.51 31.44 15.17
C ASP A 244 1.94 30.27 15.99
N GLY A 245 1.60 29.15 15.33
CA GLY A 245 1.02 27.95 15.94
C GLY A 245 -0.48 28.04 16.23
N SER A 246 -1.13 29.17 15.95
CA SER A 246 -2.58 29.31 16.15
C SER A 246 -3.37 28.48 15.14
N LEU A 247 -4.47 27.89 15.60
CA LEU A 247 -5.40 27.14 14.74
C LEU A 247 -6.15 28.10 13.81
N ILE A 248 -6.24 27.74 12.53
CA ILE A 248 -7.07 28.44 11.54
C ILE A 248 -8.49 27.88 11.57
N GLY A 249 -8.61 26.55 11.52
CA GLY A 249 -9.87 25.82 11.52
C GLY A 249 -9.64 24.36 11.16
N ARG A 250 -10.73 23.62 10.97
CA ARG A 250 -10.73 22.17 10.74
C ARG A 250 -11.49 21.78 9.48
N TYR A 251 -11.16 20.59 8.99
CA TYR A 251 -11.92 19.85 8.00
C TYR A 251 -12.57 18.62 8.63
N HIS A 252 -13.76 18.29 8.14
CA HIS A 252 -14.56 17.15 8.53
C HIS A 252 -14.87 16.31 7.30
N TYR A 253 -14.65 15.01 7.39
CA TYR A 253 -14.83 14.08 6.27
C TYR A 253 -15.84 13.01 6.60
N THR A 254 -16.68 12.67 5.62
CA THR A 254 -17.31 11.34 5.60
C THR A 254 -16.23 10.27 5.36
N PRO A 255 -16.49 8.99 5.67
CA PRO A 255 -15.53 7.93 5.35
C PRO A 255 -15.09 7.93 3.88
N TRP A 256 -15.98 8.33 2.97
CA TRP A 256 -15.72 8.34 1.53
C TRP A 256 -15.10 9.64 1.00
N GLY A 257 -14.69 10.55 1.88
CA GLY A 257 -13.90 11.74 1.51
C GLY A 257 -14.70 12.97 1.12
N GLU A 258 -16.03 12.96 1.27
CA GLU A 258 -16.81 14.21 1.17
C GLU A 258 -16.41 15.12 2.31
N VAL A 259 -16.11 16.38 2.00
CA VAL A 259 -15.47 17.32 2.92
C VAL A 259 -16.41 18.47 3.28
N ALA A 260 -16.43 18.81 4.56
CA ALA A 260 -16.92 20.08 5.08
C ALA A 260 -15.77 20.79 5.79
N ALA A 261 -15.72 22.12 5.68
CA ALA A 261 -14.67 22.94 6.29
C ALA A 261 -15.29 23.96 7.24
N ASP A 262 -14.57 24.30 8.31
CA ASP A 262 -14.95 25.43 9.16
C ASP A 262 -14.99 26.74 8.34
N PRO A 263 -15.82 27.72 8.74
CA PRO A 263 -15.84 29.03 8.08
C PRO A 263 -14.46 29.71 8.11
N GLY A 264 -14.07 30.33 7.00
CA GLY A 264 -12.82 31.10 6.90
C GLY A 264 -11.57 30.27 6.62
N MET A 265 -11.71 28.99 6.30
CA MET A 265 -10.59 28.14 5.87
C MET A 265 -10.00 28.63 4.53
N PRO A 266 -8.66 28.76 4.42
CA PRO A 266 -8.01 29.19 3.19
C PRO A 266 -8.16 28.11 2.10
N ALA A 267 -8.23 28.56 0.84
CA ALA A 267 -8.25 27.67 -0.31
C ALA A 267 -6.90 26.96 -0.46
N GLN A 268 -6.92 25.63 -0.48
CA GLN A 268 -5.75 24.79 -0.68
C GLN A 268 -6.21 23.40 -1.15
N PRO A 269 -5.45 22.71 -2.03
CA PRO A 269 -5.97 21.52 -2.71
C PRO A 269 -5.83 20.22 -1.91
N LEU A 270 -4.91 20.11 -0.95
CA LEU A 270 -4.58 18.85 -0.28
C LEU A 270 -5.56 18.58 0.88
N LEU A 271 -6.47 17.63 0.71
CA LEU A 271 -7.55 17.38 1.68
C LEU A 271 -7.56 15.92 2.15
N TRP A 272 -8.56 15.15 1.76
CA TRP A 272 -8.72 13.75 2.18
C TRP A 272 -7.57 12.89 1.66
N THR A 273 -6.97 12.07 2.55
CA THR A 273 -5.73 11.31 2.30
C THR A 273 -4.56 12.16 1.76
N ALA A 274 -4.56 13.48 2.07
CA ALA A 274 -3.63 14.47 1.55
C ALA A 274 -3.58 14.56 0.00
N ARG A 275 -4.68 14.19 -0.67
CA ARG A 275 -4.80 14.26 -2.13
C ARG A 275 -5.51 15.53 -2.59
N GLU A 276 -5.19 15.94 -3.82
CA GLU A 276 -5.69 17.16 -4.45
C GLU A 276 -7.18 17.03 -4.80
N LEU A 277 -8.05 17.78 -4.10
CA LEU A 277 -9.42 18.05 -4.53
C LEU A 277 -9.43 19.26 -5.46
N ASP A 278 -9.98 19.10 -6.66
CA ASP A 278 -10.10 20.20 -7.61
C ASP A 278 -11.53 20.74 -7.73
N GLU A 279 -11.71 21.80 -8.52
CA GLU A 279 -12.97 22.53 -8.67
C GLU A 279 -14.06 21.68 -9.34
N THR A 280 -13.71 20.50 -9.87
CA THR A 280 -14.67 19.53 -10.42
C THR A 280 -15.29 18.64 -9.35
N GLY A 281 -14.80 18.73 -8.10
CA GLY A 281 -15.21 17.88 -6.99
C GLY A 281 -14.55 16.49 -6.99
N LEU A 282 -13.53 16.29 -7.82
CA LEU A 282 -12.79 15.05 -7.93
C LEU A 282 -11.48 15.12 -7.16
N TYR A 283 -11.14 14.03 -6.47
CA TYR A 283 -9.79 13.83 -5.99
C TYR A 283 -8.92 13.26 -7.09
N TYR A 284 -7.76 13.89 -7.30
CA TYR A 284 -6.71 13.36 -8.17
C TYR A 284 -5.81 12.43 -7.36
N LEU A 285 -6.03 11.11 -7.46
CA LEU A 285 -5.19 10.07 -6.86
C LEU A 285 -4.19 9.51 -7.87
N ARG A 286 -3.48 10.40 -8.57
CA ARG A 286 -2.41 10.05 -9.53
C ARG A 286 -2.94 9.20 -10.70
N ALA A 287 -2.94 7.88 -10.60
CA ALA A 287 -3.37 7.01 -11.70
C ALA A 287 -4.86 7.15 -12.03
N ARG A 288 -5.68 7.56 -11.05
CA ARG A 288 -7.14 7.66 -11.20
C ARG A 288 -7.72 8.93 -10.57
N TYR A 289 -8.93 9.25 -11.01
CA TYR A 289 -9.78 10.26 -10.38
C TYR A 289 -10.87 9.57 -9.57
N TYR A 290 -11.08 10.06 -8.35
CA TYR A 290 -12.06 9.52 -7.41
C TYR A 290 -13.17 10.54 -7.14
N LEU A 291 -14.41 10.05 -7.13
CA LEU A 291 -15.59 10.86 -6.85
C LEU A 291 -16.17 10.48 -5.47
N PRO A 292 -15.94 11.31 -4.43
CA PRO A 292 -16.38 11.03 -3.06
C PRO A 292 -17.86 10.71 -2.92
N ARG A 293 -18.70 11.46 -3.64
CA ARG A 293 -20.16 11.36 -3.58
C ARG A 293 -20.70 9.96 -3.90
N ILE A 294 -20.01 9.22 -4.77
CA ILE A 294 -20.38 7.83 -5.10
C ILE A 294 -19.44 6.80 -4.47
N GLY A 295 -18.36 7.25 -3.82
CA GLY A 295 -17.38 6.39 -3.17
C GLY A 295 -16.54 5.51 -4.10
N ARG A 296 -16.32 5.92 -5.36
CA ARG A 296 -15.64 5.09 -6.38
C ARG A 296 -14.76 5.89 -7.34
N PHE A 297 -13.82 5.20 -7.97
CA PHE A 297 -13.01 5.73 -9.07
C PHE A 297 -13.81 5.88 -10.37
N LEU A 298 -13.40 6.84 -11.21
CA LEU A 298 -14.06 7.13 -12.49
C LEU A 298 -13.61 6.21 -13.65
N SER A 299 -12.62 5.36 -13.44
CA SER A 299 -12.07 4.43 -14.42
C SER A 299 -11.66 3.14 -13.73
N GLU A 300 -11.60 2.05 -14.49
CA GLU A 300 -11.02 0.79 -14.03
C GLU A 300 -9.57 1.01 -13.57
N ASP A 301 -9.13 0.24 -12.57
CA ASP A 301 -7.75 0.23 -12.10
C ASP A 301 -6.80 -0.15 -13.25
N PRO A 302 -5.83 0.71 -13.62
CA PRO A 302 -4.81 0.39 -14.62
C PRO A 302 -3.97 -0.84 -14.28
N ALA A 303 -3.90 -1.25 -13.01
CA ALA A 303 -3.25 -2.49 -12.59
C ALA A 303 -4.11 -3.75 -12.89
N GLY A 304 -5.33 -3.58 -13.39
CA GLY A 304 -6.26 -4.65 -13.71
C GLY A 304 -6.54 -5.54 -12.50
N LEU A 305 -6.63 -6.86 -12.72
CA LEU A 305 -6.94 -7.82 -11.66
C LEU A 305 -5.87 -7.90 -10.55
N ALA A 306 -4.70 -7.29 -10.71
CA ALA A 306 -3.78 -7.10 -9.59
C ALA A 306 -4.40 -6.23 -8.49
N ALA A 307 -5.32 -5.33 -8.85
CA ALA A 307 -6.04 -4.49 -7.90
C ALA A 307 -7.24 -5.15 -7.21
N GLY A 308 -7.44 -6.44 -7.46
CA GLY A 308 -8.62 -7.16 -7.01
C GLY A 308 -9.66 -7.33 -8.11
N LEU A 309 -10.80 -7.92 -7.73
CA LEU A 309 -11.85 -8.26 -8.69
C LEU A 309 -12.68 -7.04 -9.11
N ASN A 310 -12.85 -6.09 -8.19
CA ASN A 310 -13.59 -4.85 -8.45
C ASN A 310 -12.62 -3.71 -8.73
N LEU A 311 -12.56 -3.28 -9.99
CA LEU A 311 -11.55 -2.34 -10.47
C LEU A 311 -11.86 -0.87 -10.14
N TYR A 312 -12.96 -0.58 -9.44
CA TYR A 312 -13.41 0.80 -9.16
C TYR A 312 -13.50 1.14 -7.68
N VAL A 313 -13.44 0.15 -6.80
CA VAL A 313 -13.63 0.35 -5.36
C VAL A 313 -12.40 1.01 -4.77
N PHE A 314 -12.61 1.98 -3.88
CA PHE A 314 -11.55 2.56 -3.07
C PHE A 314 -11.30 1.69 -1.84
N ALA A 315 -10.05 1.27 -1.64
CA ALA A 315 -9.58 0.58 -0.43
C ALA A 315 -10.47 -0.60 -0.02
N HIS A 316 -10.91 -1.41 -0.99
CA HIS A 316 -11.81 -2.56 -0.79
C HIS A 316 -13.04 -2.28 0.11
N ASN A 317 -13.68 -1.11 -0.03
CA ASN A 317 -14.79 -0.63 0.80
C ASN A 317 -14.47 -0.49 2.29
N ARG A 318 -13.19 -0.37 2.65
CA ARG A 318 -12.72 -0.13 4.01
C ARG A 318 -12.04 1.24 4.14
N PRO A 319 -12.75 2.35 3.86
CA PRO A 319 -12.11 3.66 3.73
C PRO A 319 -11.64 4.26 5.07
N VAL A 320 -12.12 3.77 6.21
CA VAL A 320 -11.78 4.30 7.54
C VAL A 320 -10.34 3.95 7.91
N GLY A 321 -9.46 4.96 7.87
CA GLY A 321 -8.04 4.78 8.18
C GLY A 321 -7.22 4.16 7.05
N ALA A 322 -7.83 3.94 5.88
CA ALA A 322 -7.15 3.42 4.70
C ALA A 322 -6.63 4.54 3.80
N ARG A 323 -5.68 4.19 2.93
CA ARG A 323 -5.09 5.07 1.93
C ARG A 323 -4.86 4.27 0.65
N ASP A 324 -5.03 4.91 -0.49
CA ASP A 324 -4.56 4.44 -1.80
C ASP A 324 -3.66 5.55 -2.40
N PRO A 325 -2.36 5.60 -2.03
CA PRO A 325 -1.48 6.70 -2.44
C PRO A 325 -1.33 6.81 -3.96
N PHE A 326 -1.41 5.70 -4.70
CA PHE A 326 -1.16 5.72 -6.14
C PHE A 326 -2.43 5.72 -6.99
N GLY A 327 -3.60 5.57 -6.36
CA GLY A 327 -4.83 5.30 -7.10
C GLY A 327 -4.72 3.98 -7.84
N LEU A 328 -3.99 3.02 -7.29
CA LEU A 328 -3.74 1.69 -7.83
C LEU A 328 -3.85 0.79 -6.63
N ASP A 329 -5.03 0.23 -6.38
CA ASP A 329 -5.22 -0.66 -5.22
C ASP A 329 -4.65 -2.05 -5.56
N ALA A 330 -3.51 -2.06 -6.25
CA ALA A 330 -2.77 -3.22 -6.70
C ALA A 330 -2.09 -3.87 -5.50
N LEU A 331 -2.64 -5.00 -5.08
CA LEU A 331 -1.92 -5.94 -4.22
C LEU A 331 -1.38 -5.32 -2.92
N GLN A 332 -1.97 -4.29 -2.29
CA GLN A 332 -1.48 -3.89 -0.96
C GLN A 332 -1.56 -5.10 -0.02
N ASP A 333 -2.65 -5.87 -0.05
CA ASP A 333 -2.86 -7.06 0.78
C ASP A 333 -1.92 -8.24 0.44
N ALA A 334 -1.72 -8.55 -0.85
CA ALA A 334 -0.79 -9.61 -1.24
C ALA A 334 0.67 -9.18 -1.02
N THR A 335 1.03 -7.95 -1.36
CA THR A 335 2.35 -7.36 -1.11
C THR A 335 2.63 -7.33 0.39
N ASN A 336 1.63 -6.97 1.21
CA ASN A 336 1.71 -7.03 2.66
C ASN A 336 1.90 -8.46 3.15
N LEU A 337 1.10 -9.42 2.67
CA LEU A 337 1.22 -10.84 3.01
C LEU A 337 2.60 -11.40 2.67
N PHE A 338 3.09 -11.15 1.45
CA PHE A 338 4.40 -11.62 1.01
C PHE A 338 5.54 -10.88 1.68
N ALA A 339 5.40 -9.59 1.99
CA ALA A 339 6.36 -8.83 2.77
C ALA A 339 6.46 -9.36 4.20
N GLY A 340 5.32 -9.60 4.87
CA GLY A 340 5.30 -10.16 6.22
C GLY A 340 5.83 -11.58 6.30
N TRP A 341 5.52 -12.41 5.29
CA TRP A 341 6.10 -13.74 5.14
C TRP A 341 7.60 -13.68 4.90
N GLY A 342 8.03 -12.88 3.91
CA GLY A 342 9.43 -12.70 3.50
C GLY A 342 10.30 -12.16 4.62
N ASP A 343 9.82 -11.16 5.36
CA ASP A 343 10.53 -10.56 6.50
C ASP A 343 10.69 -11.55 7.64
N THR A 344 9.71 -12.43 7.84
CA THR A 344 9.75 -13.44 8.90
C THR A 344 10.72 -14.56 8.58
N ILE A 345 10.72 -15.06 7.35
CA ILE A 345 11.65 -16.13 6.94
C ILE A 345 13.08 -15.63 6.74
N SER A 346 13.25 -14.34 6.42
CA SER A 346 14.56 -13.71 6.18
C SER A 346 15.14 -12.98 7.39
N PHE A 347 14.46 -13.00 8.54
CA PHE A 347 14.84 -12.27 9.76
C PHE A 347 15.03 -10.77 9.51
N GLY A 348 14.13 -10.17 8.72
CA GLY A 348 14.09 -8.73 8.44
C GLY A 348 15.05 -8.26 7.33
N PHE A 349 15.79 -9.14 6.68
CA PHE A 349 16.69 -8.76 5.57
C PHE A 349 15.91 -8.19 4.38
N THR A 350 14.76 -8.76 4.03
CA THR A 350 13.90 -8.23 2.97
C THR A 350 13.33 -6.85 3.30
N ALA A 351 13.03 -6.57 4.56
CA ALA A 351 12.62 -5.25 5.04
C ALA A 351 13.76 -4.23 4.91
N TRP A 352 14.99 -4.63 5.28
CA TRP A 352 16.17 -3.79 5.12
C TRP A 352 16.45 -3.44 3.64
N VAL A 353 16.36 -4.42 2.73
CA VAL A 353 16.54 -4.18 1.28
C VAL A 353 15.49 -3.20 0.75
N ARG A 354 14.22 -3.35 1.13
CA ARG A 354 13.16 -2.41 0.73
C ARG A 354 13.42 -0.99 1.26
N GLY A 355 13.93 -0.87 2.48
CA GLY A 355 14.38 0.41 3.05
C GLY A 355 15.54 1.04 2.28
N GLN A 356 16.51 0.26 1.80
CA GLN A 356 17.62 0.77 0.97
C GLN A 356 17.17 1.18 -0.44
N MET A 357 16.10 0.60 -0.94
CA MET A 357 15.52 0.90 -2.25
C MET A 357 14.51 2.06 -2.20
N GLY A 358 14.17 2.58 -1.02
CA GLY A 358 13.19 3.66 -0.87
C GLY A 358 11.75 3.25 -1.19
N VAL A 359 11.44 1.96 -1.10
CA VAL A 359 10.11 1.38 -1.44
C VAL A 359 9.45 0.69 -0.23
N ASP A 360 9.94 0.93 0.98
CA ASP A 360 9.40 0.32 2.20
C ASP A 360 8.00 0.84 2.55
N ASP A 361 7.66 2.05 2.10
CA ASP A 361 6.33 2.66 2.26
C ASP A 361 5.25 1.99 1.40
N ALA A 362 5.64 1.12 0.47
CA ALA A 362 4.72 0.28 -0.30
C ALA A 362 4.16 -0.92 0.50
N VAL A 363 4.63 -1.14 1.74
CA VAL A 363 4.17 -2.20 2.64
C VAL A 363 3.51 -1.61 3.88
N ASP A 364 2.22 -1.88 4.08
CA ASP A 364 1.54 -1.62 5.33
C ASP A 364 1.80 -2.80 6.30
N ARG A 365 2.84 -2.61 7.13
CA ARG A 365 3.24 -3.56 8.17
C ARG A 365 2.18 -3.77 9.26
N TRP A 366 1.16 -2.91 9.28
CA TRP A 366 0.08 -2.95 10.25
C TRP A 366 -1.18 -3.61 9.72
N SER A 367 -1.20 -3.95 8.43
CA SER A 367 -2.31 -4.67 7.82
C SER A 367 -2.47 -6.08 8.42
N PRO A 368 -3.72 -6.60 8.49
CA PRO A 368 -3.99 -7.99 8.86
C PRO A 368 -3.26 -8.98 7.95
N TRP A 369 -3.07 -8.63 6.69
CA TRP A 369 -2.36 -9.46 5.71
C TRP A 369 -0.87 -9.55 5.96
N TYR A 370 -0.19 -8.45 6.33
CA TYR A 370 1.21 -8.50 6.72
C TYR A 370 1.40 -9.39 7.95
N ARG A 371 0.53 -9.26 8.96
CA ARG A 371 0.54 -10.14 10.14
C ARG A 371 0.21 -11.58 9.80
N GLY A 372 -0.75 -11.82 8.91
CA GLY A 372 -1.04 -13.14 8.35
C GLY A 372 0.18 -13.74 7.66
N GLY A 373 0.95 -12.91 6.95
CA GLY A 373 2.21 -13.26 6.32
C GLY A 373 3.25 -13.67 7.34
N GLN A 374 3.37 -12.93 8.44
CA GLN A 374 4.27 -13.27 9.54
C GLN A 374 3.89 -14.57 10.24
N VAL A 375 2.59 -14.83 10.44
CA VAL A 375 2.08 -16.09 11.01
C VAL A 375 2.39 -17.26 10.08
N VAL A 376 2.12 -17.11 8.78
CA VAL A 376 2.46 -18.11 7.76
C VAL A 376 3.97 -18.33 7.70
N GLY A 377 4.78 -17.27 7.73
CA GLY A 377 6.24 -17.33 7.74
C GLY A 377 6.80 -18.01 9.00
N THR A 378 6.20 -17.75 10.16
CA THR A 378 6.55 -18.40 11.44
C THR A 378 6.18 -19.88 11.42
N GLY A 379 4.99 -20.21 10.94
CA GLY A 379 4.54 -21.59 10.74
C GLY A 379 5.44 -22.35 9.78
N HIS A 380 5.85 -21.72 8.67
CA HIS A 380 6.84 -22.27 7.74
C HIS A 380 8.21 -22.47 8.40
N GLY A 381 8.70 -21.50 9.18
CA GLY A 381 9.96 -21.62 9.93
C GLY A 381 9.94 -22.73 10.99
N LEU A 382 8.78 -23.03 11.57
CA LEU A 382 8.57 -24.12 12.53
C LEU A 382 8.44 -25.49 11.83
N LEU A 383 7.71 -25.55 10.71
CA LEU A 383 7.51 -26.77 9.89
C LEU A 383 8.79 -27.22 9.19
N MET A 384 9.71 -26.30 8.86
CA MET A 384 11.04 -26.61 8.32
C MET A 384 12.04 -27.10 9.38
N GLY A 385 11.56 -27.48 10.57
CA GLY A 385 12.38 -28.04 11.63
C GLY A 385 13.19 -26.98 12.34
N GLY A 386 12.51 -26.16 13.15
CA GLY A 386 13.09 -25.34 14.21
C GLY A 386 14.44 -24.72 13.87
N ALA A 387 14.44 -23.53 13.29
CA ALA A 387 15.59 -22.63 13.33
C ALA A 387 15.82 -22.15 14.78
N HIS A 388 16.24 -23.06 15.67
CA HIS A 388 16.82 -22.77 16.97
C HIS A 388 18.23 -22.15 16.81
N LEU A 389 18.34 -21.08 16.03
CA LEU A 389 19.53 -20.24 16.01
C LEU A 389 19.37 -19.02 16.92
N GLY A 390 18.14 -18.62 17.27
CA GLY A 390 17.88 -17.32 17.91
C GLY A 390 18.35 -17.18 19.36
N ARG A 391 17.97 -18.10 20.27
CA ARG A 391 18.16 -17.83 21.72
C ARG A 391 19.61 -17.96 22.22
N ASN A 392 20.42 -18.83 21.63
CA ASN A 392 21.84 -18.96 22.01
C ASN A 392 22.74 -18.00 21.24
N ALA A 393 22.38 -17.58 20.01
CA ALA A 393 23.17 -16.63 19.25
C ALA A 393 23.10 -15.23 19.87
N VAL A 394 21.91 -14.76 20.26
CA VAL A 394 21.74 -13.45 20.91
C VAL A 394 22.41 -13.42 22.29
N ALA A 395 22.35 -14.51 23.06
CA ALA A 395 23.04 -14.61 24.35
C ALA A 395 24.58 -14.65 24.24
N GLN A 396 25.13 -15.21 23.15
CA GLN A 396 26.57 -15.26 22.90
C GLN A 396 27.11 -14.01 22.19
N MET A 397 26.25 -13.23 21.52
CA MET A 397 26.60 -11.92 20.94
C MET A 397 26.84 -10.84 22.01
N GLY A 398 26.32 -11.03 23.24
CA GLY A 398 26.38 -10.03 24.32
C GLY A 398 27.59 -10.08 25.25
N ARG A 399 28.49 -11.07 25.13
CA ARG A 399 29.68 -11.16 26.01
C ARG A 399 30.97 -11.33 25.20
N GLN A 400 31.63 -10.19 24.98
CA GLN A 400 33.02 -10.00 24.52
C GLN A 400 33.28 -10.21 23.01
N GLY A 401 33.41 -9.10 22.25
CA GLY A 401 34.17 -9.08 20.98
C GLY A 401 33.51 -8.44 19.74
N GLY A 402 32.23 -8.05 19.80
CA GLY A 402 31.55 -7.36 18.69
C GLY A 402 31.02 -8.27 17.56
N PRO A 403 30.17 -7.73 16.66
CA PRO A 403 29.33 -8.51 15.73
C PRO A 403 30.11 -9.35 14.70
N ILE A 404 31.28 -8.87 14.27
CA ILE A 404 32.12 -9.53 13.27
C ILE A 404 32.76 -10.80 13.83
N GLN A 405 33.19 -10.81 15.10
CA GLN A 405 33.78 -11.99 15.74
C GLN A 405 32.71 -13.03 16.15
N GLY A 406 31.51 -12.57 16.51
CA GLY A 406 30.35 -13.44 16.80
C GLY A 406 29.90 -14.23 15.57
N LEU A 407 29.84 -13.59 14.40
CA LEU A 407 29.56 -14.26 13.12
C LEU A 407 30.67 -15.25 12.73
N ARG A 408 31.94 -14.91 12.99
CA ARG A 408 33.07 -15.79 12.68
C ARG A 408 33.06 -17.10 13.47
N ARG A 409 32.61 -17.08 14.73
CA ARG A 409 32.46 -18.32 15.54
C ARG A 409 31.24 -19.15 15.14
N LEU A 410 30.15 -18.49 14.73
CA LEU A 410 28.91 -19.16 14.29
C LEU A 410 29.12 -20.01 13.04
N PHE A 411 29.96 -19.56 12.11
CA PHE A 411 30.10 -20.18 10.79
C PHE A 411 31.35 -21.04 10.59
N TRP A 412 32.38 -20.92 11.44
CA TRP A 412 33.69 -21.56 11.20
C TRP A 412 34.14 -22.56 12.27
N ASP A 413 33.37 -22.80 13.34
CA ASP A 413 33.66 -23.89 14.29
C ASP A 413 33.03 -25.22 13.81
N GLY A 414 33.87 -26.10 13.25
CA GLY A 414 33.46 -27.39 12.67
C GLY A 414 32.85 -28.38 13.67
N ARG A 415 32.97 -28.15 14.99
CA ARG A 415 32.36 -29.03 16.00
C ARG A 415 30.83 -28.87 16.09
N THR A 416 30.32 -27.67 15.79
CA THR A 416 28.89 -27.32 15.90
C THR A 416 28.08 -27.87 14.72
N TRP A 417 28.63 -27.78 13.50
CA TRP A 417 28.00 -28.31 12.29
C TRP A 417 27.93 -29.84 12.24
N GLY A 418 28.89 -30.53 12.87
CA GLY A 418 28.84 -31.99 13.02
C GLY A 418 27.70 -32.47 13.93
N SER A 419 27.26 -31.65 14.88
CA SER A 419 26.08 -31.93 15.73
C SER A 419 24.78 -31.74 14.95
N VAL A 420 24.64 -30.61 14.23
CA VAL A 420 23.48 -30.30 13.40
C VAL A 420 23.27 -31.35 12.30
N ARG A 421 24.35 -31.74 11.60
CA ARG A 421 24.31 -32.75 10.53
C ARG A 421 23.92 -34.14 11.06
N ARG A 422 24.32 -34.50 12.28
CA ARG A 422 23.93 -35.77 12.94
C ARG A 422 22.50 -35.75 13.47
N THR A 423 22.02 -34.63 13.98
CA THR A 423 20.62 -34.46 14.40
C THR A 423 19.67 -34.46 13.21
N TRP A 424 20.04 -33.80 12.11
CA TRP A 424 19.30 -33.84 10.84
C TRP A 424 19.28 -35.26 10.23
N SER A 425 20.42 -35.96 10.21
CA SER A 425 20.47 -37.34 9.69
C SER A 425 19.66 -38.34 10.54
N ARG A 426 19.58 -38.13 11.87
CA ARG A 426 18.76 -38.97 12.77
C ARG A 426 17.27 -38.66 12.67
N ALA A 427 16.88 -37.39 12.49
CA ALA A 427 15.49 -36.98 12.33
C ALA A 427 14.90 -37.34 10.94
N MET A 428 15.73 -37.31 9.90
CA MET A 428 15.31 -37.58 8.51
C MET A 428 15.28 -39.06 8.11
N GLY A 429 15.73 -39.97 8.98
CA GLY A 429 15.64 -41.42 8.76
C GLY A 429 14.20 -41.92 8.54
N GLY A 430 13.21 -41.20 9.05
CA GLY A 430 11.79 -41.50 8.84
C GLY A 430 11.18 -40.94 7.54
N LEU A 431 11.86 -40.00 6.86
CA LEU A 431 11.30 -39.28 5.69
C LEU A 431 11.73 -39.89 4.35
N ARG A 432 12.89 -40.57 4.31
CA ARG A 432 13.35 -41.30 3.11
C ARG A 432 12.46 -42.51 2.77
N ASN A 433 11.81 -43.11 3.77
CA ASN A 433 10.87 -44.23 3.61
C ASN A 433 9.47 -43.81 3.09
N LYS A 434 9.24 -42.53 2.79
CA LYS A 434 7.93 -42.00 2.33
C LYS A 434 7.96 -41.29 0.97
N GLY A 435 8.97 -41.56 0.13
CA GLY A 435 8.99 -41.11 -1.28
C GLY A 435 9.07 -39.59 -1.48
N GLN A 436 9.87 -38.87 -0.69
CA GLN A 436 10.07 -37.42 -0.85
C GLN A 436 11.28 -37.11 -1.74
N HIS A 437 11.12 -36.23 -2.75
CA HIS A 437 12.20 -35.76 -3.65
C HIS A 437 12.57 -34.29 -3.38
N LEU A 438 13.86 -33.94 -3.48
CA LEU A 438 14.40 -32.58 -3.35
C LEU A 438 14.38 -31.84 -4.70
N HIS A 439 14.01 -30.55 -4.71
CA HIS A 439 14.16 -29.67 -5.87
C HIS A 439 15.02 -28.44 -5.50
N HIS A 440 15.88 -27.98 -6.41
CA HIS A 440 16.86 -26.90 -6.20
C HIS A 440 16.48 -25.62 -6.98
N VAL A 441 16.82 -24.43 -6.47
CA VAL A 441 16.74 -23.16 -7.20
C VAL A 441 18.15 -22.55 -7.31
N PHE A 442 18.55 -22.15 -8.52
CA PHE A 442 19.88 -21.60 -8.84
C PHE A 442 19.79 -20.13 -9.26
N PHE A 443 20.78 -19.30 -8.91
CA PHE A 443 20.91 -17.90 -9.36
C PHE A 443 22.17 -17.70 -10.23
N PRO A 444 22.15 -16.81 -11.24
CA PRO A 444 23.29 -16.57 -12.12
C PRO A 444 24.38 -15.71 -11.45
N GLN A 445 25.57 -16.28 -11.30
CA GLN A 445 26.69 -15.69 -10.54
C GLN A 445 27.39 -14.47 -11.20
N GLY A 446 27.01 -14.13 -12.44
CA GLY A 446 27.61 -13.04 -13.21
C GLY A 446 26.93 -11.67 -13.06
N ALA A 447 25.80 -11.58 -12.36
CA ALA A 447 25.01 -10.36 -12.33
C ALA A 447 25.62 -9.28 -11.41
N LYS A 448 25.66 -8.02 -11.89
CA LYS A 448 26.29 -6.90 -11.18
C LYS A 448 25.68 -6.58 -9.81
N TRP A 449 24.42 -6.98 -9.56
CA TRP A 449 23.72 -6.79 -8.29
C TRP A 449 24.09 -7.82 -7.21
N VAL A 450 24.86 -8.87 -7.54
CA VAL A 450 25.36 -9.84 -6.54
C VAL A 450 26.59 -9.26 -5.83
N PRO A 451 26.54 -9.05 -4.49
CA PRO A 451 27.63 -8.49 -3.71
C PRO A 451 28.93 -9.31 -3.86
N PRO A 452 30.12 -8.68 -3.88
CA PRO A 452 31.39 -9.38 -4.08
C PRO A 452 31.67 -10.50 -3.07
N GLY A 453 31.19 -10.38 -1.83
CA GLY A 453 31.34 -11.39 -0.78
C GLY A 453 30.46 -12.64 -0.92
N LEU A 454 29.52 -12.65 -1.88
CA LEU A 454 28.70 -13.82 -2.23
C LEU A 454 29.10 -14.43 -3.58
N ARG A 455 30.06 -13.83 -4.29
CA ARG A 455 30.67 -14.42 -5.48
C ARG A 455 31.65 -15.50 -5.02
N ASN A 456 31.53 -16.70 -5.58
CA ASN A 456 32.25 -17.93 -5.17
C ASN A 456 31.83 -18.57 -3.83
N ALA A 457 30.69 -18.18 -3.25
CA ALA A 457 30.08 -18.95 -2.16
C ALA A 457 29.19 -20.06 -2.75
N GLY A 458 29.56 -21.33 -2.53
CA GLY A 458 28.78 -22.48 -2.97
C GLY A 458 27.39 -22.53 -2.31
N PHE A 459 26.35 -22.41 -3.16
CA PHE A 459 24.93 -22.78 -3.08
C PHE A 459 24.17 -22.83 -1.73
N ASN A 460 22.90 -22.38 -1.76
CA ASN A 460 21.89 -22.64 -0.70
C ASN A 460 20.80 -23.63 -1.20
N TYR A 461 20.35 -24.51 -0.30
CA TYR A 461 19.35 -25.57 -0.54
C TYR A 461 17.96 -25.19 0.02
N LEU A 462 16.89 -25.59 -0.67
CA LEU A 462 15.50 -25.53 -0.17
C LEU A 462 14.78 -26.86 -0.48
N PRO A 463 14.47 -27.72 0.51
CA PRO A 463 13.64 -28.89 0.27
C PRO A 463 12.15 -28.51 0.28
N ILE A 464 11.37 -29.00 -0.68
CA ILE A 464 9.91 -28.86 -0.71
C ILE A 464 9.27 -30.23 -0.46
N SER A 465 8.27 -30.31 0.43
CA SER A 465 7.61 -31.58 0.75
C SER A 465 6.50 -31.94 -0.25
N ALA A 466 6.25 -33.23 -0.48
CA ALA A 466 5.18 -33.70 -1.37
C ALA A 466 3.78 -33.23 -0.95
N ARG A 467 3.52 -33.04 0.35
CA ARG A 467 2.25 -32.46 0.86
C ARG A 467 2.07 -31.00 0.46
N PHE A 468 3.16 -30.25 0.33
CA PHE A 468 3.12 -28.90 -0.22
C PHE A 468 2.79 -28.94 -1.72
N ASN A 469 3.32 -29.91 -2.48
CA ASN A 469 2.96 -30.12 -3.88
C ASN A 469 1.47 -30.52 -4.05
N THR A 470 0.93 -31.36 -3.17
CA THR A 470 -0.50 -31.74 -3.21
C THR A 470 -1.42 -30.61 -2.75
N TRP A 471 -1.02 -29.81 -1.75
CA TRP A 471 -1.74 -28.62 -1.30
C TRP A 471 -1.73 -27.51 -2.37
N MET A 472 -0.60 -27.30 -3.05
CA MET A 472 -0.48 -26.40 -4.21
C MET A 472 -1.39 -26.83 -5.38
N ASN A 473 -1.62 -28.12 -5.56
CA ASN A 473 -2.46 -28.65 -6.65
C ASN A 473 -3.96 -28.77 -6.31
N GLY A 474 -4.34 -28.77 -5.02
CA GLY A 474 -5.73 -29.03 -4.57
C GLY A 474 -6.60 -27.80 -4.29
N SER A 475 -6.03 -26.60 -4.16
CA SER A 475 -6.75 -25.37 -3.84
C SER A 475 -6.96 -24.50 -5.09
N THR A 476 -8.22 -24.31 -5.52
CA THR A 476 -8.58 -23.45 -6.67
C THR A 476 -8.22 -21.98 -6.44
N PHE A 477 -8.27 -21.51 -5.20
CA PHE A 477 -7.85 -20.16 -4.79
C PHE A 477 -6.34 -19.99 -4.89
N SER A 478 -5.56 -20.91 -4.32
CA SER A 478 -4.09 -20.85 -4.33
C SER A 478 -3.50 -21.06 -5.72
N ARG A 479 -4.12 -21.92 -6.54
CA ARG A 479 -3.71 -22.15 -7.94
C ARG A 479 -3.94 -20.91 -8.82
N ARG A 480 -5.06 -20.18 -8.63
CA ARG A 480 -5.34 -18.92 -9.34
C ARG A 480 -4.42 -17.78 -8.86
N VAL A 481 -4.21 -17.65 -7.54
CA VAL A 481 -3.31 -16.64 -6.96
C VAL A 481 -1.86 -16.81 -7.46
N ILE A 482 -1.39 -18.06 -7.61
CA ILE A 482 -0.04 -18.31 -8.14
C ILE A 482 0.01 -18.19 -9.67
N GLN A 483 -0.96 -18.72 -10.42
CA GLN A 483 -0.97 -18.57 -11.89
C GLN A 483 -0.98 -17.11 -12.35
N TYR A 484 -1.76 -16.26 -11.68
CA TYR A 484 -1.83 -14.83 -12.01
C TYR A 484 -0.71 -14.02 -11.32
N GLY A 485 -0.34 -14.37 -10.08
CA GLY A 485 0.73 -13.69 -9.34
C GLY A 485 2.13 -13.89 -9.96
N PHE A 486 2.45 -15.07 -10.48
CA PHE A 486 3.73 -15.29 -11.18
C PHE A 486 3.74 -14.72 -12.60
N GLY A 487 2.59 -14.71 -13.30
CA GLY A 487 2.49 -14.14 -14.65
C GLY A 487 2.70 -12.62 -14.68
N ILE A 488 2.24 -11.91 -13.64
CA ILE A 488 2.32 -10.45 -13.57
C ILE A 488 3.73 -9.96 -13.18
N VAL A 489 4.49 -10.72 -12.38
CA VAL A 489 5.86 -10.34 -11.96
C VAL A 489 6.88 -10.42 -13.12
N VAL A 490 6.55 -11.10 -14.22
CA VAL A 490 7.45 -11.24 -15.39
C VAL A 490 7.00 -10.37 -16.59
N GLY A 491 5.81 -9.77 -16.55
CA GLY A 491 5.26 -8.96 -17.65
C GLY A 491 5.70 -7.50 -17.64
N GLY A 492 7.00 -7.22 -17.74
CA GLY A 492 7.52 -5.84 -17.83
C GLY A 492 8.91 -5.67 -18.43
N LEU A 493 9.61 -6.76 -18.75
CA LEU A 493 10.89 -6.73 -19.45
C LEU A 493 10.85 -7.81 -20.53
N GLU A 494 10.84 -7.39 -21.80
CA GLU A 494 11.11 -8.30 -22.91
C GLU A 494 12.50 -8.94 -22.72
N LEU A 495 12.51 -10.19 -22.27
CA LEU A 495 13.62 -11.13 -22.46
C LEU A 495 13.00 -12.51 -22.75
N SER A 496 12.88 -12.86 -24.03
CA SER A 496 12.66 -14.25 -24.45
C SER A 496 13.94 -15.08 -24.26
N PRO A 497 13.89 -16.42 -24.28
CA PRO A 497 13.34 -17.34 -23.28
C PRO A 497 14.49 -18.07 -22.54
N ILE A 498 14.60 -17.99 -21.20
CA ILE A 498 15.62 -18.76 -20.43
C ILE A 498 15.02 -19.41 -19.18
N PHE A 499 13.91 -20.13 -19.35
CA PHE A 499 13.46 -21.10 -18.35
C PHE A 499 13.35 -22.47 -19.00
N GLY A 500 14.47 -23.18 -19.06
CA GLY A 500 14.47 -24.62 -19.35
C GLY A 500 14.29 -25.40 -18.05
N PHE A 501 13.14 -26.05 -17.89
CA PHE A 501 12.99 -27.15 -16.94
C PHE A 501 13.77 -28.35 -17.49
N PHE A 502 14.81 -28.80 -16.78
CA PHE A 502 15.45 -30.09 -17.06
C PHE A 502 14.90 -31.14 -16.09
N GLU A 503 14.16 -32.11 -16.63
CA GLU A 503 13.87 -33.39 -15.98
C GLU A 503 15.06 -34.33 -16.22
N LEU A 504 15.67 -34.84 -15.16
CA LEU A 504 16.64 -35.94 -15.22
C LEU A 504 16.00 -37.16 -14.56
N PHE A 505 15.42 -38.03 -15.37
CA PHE A 505 15.25 -39.44 -15.02
C PHE A 505 16.56 -40.16 -15.38
N ASP A 506 17.18 -40.90 -14.47
CA ASP A 506 16.87 -42.33 -14.28
C ASP A 506 17.78 -42.95 -13.18
N ASP A 507 17.29 -44.03 -12.58
CA ASP A 507 17.88 -45.37 -12.69
C ASP A 507 17.79 -46.20 -11.40
N THR A 508 16.82 -47.12 -11.38
CA THR A 508 17.10 -48.49 -10.95
C THR A 508 16.54 -49.47 -11.98
N GLY A 509 17.36 -49.78 -12.98
CA GLY A 509 17.64 -51.15 -13.40
C GLY A 509 16.53 -51.87 -14.15
N GLY A 510 16.44 -51.61 -15.45
CA GLY A 510 15.73 -52.45 -16.40
C GLY A 510 16.12 -52.06 -17.83
N SER A 511 17.05 -52.82 -18.42
CA SER A 511 17.53 -52.78 -19.80
C SER A 511 16.64 -52.06 -20.83
N CYS A 512 17.19 -51.10 -21.58
CA CYS A 512 17.25 -51.11 -23.05
C CYS A 512 18.10 -49.95 -23.61
N ASP A 513 18.69 -50.22 -24.77
CA ASP A 513 19.74 -49.48 -25.48
C ASP A 513 19.52 -48.00 -25.78
N VAL A 514 20.64 -47.28 -25.79
CA VAL A 514 20.83 -45.94 -26.36
C VAL A 514 21.02 -46.07 -27.88
N SER A 515 20.06 -45.60 -28.69
CA SER A 515 20.36 -45.07 -30.02
C SER A 515 19.21 -44.18 -30.56
N SER A 516 19.57 -43.05 -31.17
CA SER A 516 18.74 -42.07 -31.89
C SER A 516 17.85 -41.15 -31.02
N SER A 517 17.81 -39.83 -31.17
CA SER A 517 18.31 -38.91 -32.19
C SER A 517 18.44 -37.50 -31.60
N LEU A 518 19.63 -36.92 -31.76
CA LEU A 518 19.91 -35.49 -31.78
C LEU A 518 19.91 -35.14 -33.28
N ASP A 519 18.92 -34.35 -33.71
CA ASP A 519 18.81 -33.58 -34.96
C ASP A 519 17.33 -33.13 -34.95
N ASP A 520 16.93 -31.88 -34.72
CA ASP A 520 17.34 -30.68 -35.42
C ASP A 520 17.00 -29.45 -34.57
N ALA A 521 18.01 -28.61 -34.35
CA ALA A 521 17.80 -27.17 -34.22
C ALA A 521 18.20 -26.56 -35.57
N ARG A 522 17.21 -26.07 -36.34
CA ARG A 522 17.33 -24.95 -37.31
C ARG A 522 16.06 -24.76 -38.15
N SER A 523 15.23 -23.79 -37.77
CA SER A 523 14.68 -22.75 -38.66
C SER A 523 14.00 -21.66 -37.83
#